data_AF-A0A926M2Q0-F1
#
_entry.id   AF-A0A926M2Q0-F1
#
_cell.length_a   1.000
_cell.length_b   1.000
_cell.length_c   1.000
_cell.angle_alpha   90.00
_cell.angle_beta   90.00
_cell.angle_gamma   90.00
#
_symmetry.space_group_name_H-M   'P 1'
#
loop_
_entity.id
_entity.type
_entity.pdbx_description
1 polymer ?
#
loop_
_entity_poly.entity_id
_entity_poly.type
_entity_poly.pdbx_seq_one_letter_code
_entity_poly.pdbx_strand_id
1 'polypeptide(L)'
;QAFWKILDKYGIEKKSRTGYSIGIGYPPDWGEHTLNIYKGDMTLLEPNICFHMIAVMQFGDWGVEASEAIRVTDTGAELFCNFPKELHVKS
;
A
#
# COMPACT_ATOMS: atom_id res chain seq x y z
N GLN A 1 -5.97 13.17 0.12
CA GLN A 1 -5.33 11.98 -0.49
C GLN A 1 -6.37 10.87 -0.69
N ALA A 2 -6.31 10.11 -1.79
CA ALA A 2 -7.39 9.24 -2.26
C ALA A 2 -7.81 8.13 -1.28
N PHE A 3 -6.84 7.38 -0.73
CA PHE A 3 -7.11 6.29 0.21
C PHE A 3 -7.84 6.76 1.48
N TRP A 4 -7.32 7.78 2.18
CA TRP A 4 -7.96 8.32 3.38
C TRP A 4 -9.34 8.92 3.12
N LYS A 5 -9.59 9.53 1.95
CA LYS A 5 -10.93 10.05 1.61
C LYS A 5 -12.00 8.95 1.59
N ILE A 6 -11.62 7.73 1.20
CA ILE A 6 -12.52 6.57 1.28
C ILE A 6 -12.74 6.17 2.73
N LEU A 7 -11.68 6.06 3.54
CA LEU A 7 -11.81 5.71 4.96
C LEU A 7 -12.66 6.72 5.74
N ASP A 8 -12.47 8.02 5.49
CA ASP A 8 -13.22 9.11 6.12
C ASP A 8 -14.75 8.96 5.85
N LYS A 9 -15.15 8.48 4.67
CA LYS A 9 -16.56 8.21 4.32
C LYS A 9 -17.20 7.14 5.22
N TYR A 10 -16.41 6.18 5.70
CA TYR A 10 -16.86 5.08 6.55
C TYR A 10 -16.56 5.32 8.04
N GLY A 11 -16.03 6.50 8.41
CA GLY A 11 -15.64 6.79 9.79
C GLY A 11 -14.47 5.93 10.30
N ILE A 12 -13.64 5.40 9.40
CA ILE A 12 -12.52 4.53 9.73
C ILE A 12 -11.25 5.37 9.87
N GLU A 13 -10.60 5.30 11.03
CA GLU A 13 -9.34 6.02 11.27
C GLU A 13 -8.13 5.14 10.91
N LYS A 14 -7.17 5.69 10.16
CA LYS A 14 -5.89 5.05 9.84
C LYS A 14 -4.74 6.02 10.06
N LYS A 15 -3.96 5.78 11.12
CA LYS A 15 -2.80 6.60 11.53
C LYS A 15 -1.45 6.08 11.05
N SER A 16 -1.36 4.84 10.56
CA SER A 16 -0.10 4.27 10.06
C SER A 16 0.02 4.42 8.54
N ARG A 17 1.25 4.27 8.01
CA ARG A 17 1.53 4.29 6.56
C ARG A 17 0.71 3.24 5.80
N THR A 18 0.51 3.48 4.51
CA THR A 18 -0.21 2.60 3.60
C THR A 18 0.69 2.11 2.47
N GLY A 19 2.00 2.30 2.58
CA GLY A 19 2.97 1.77 1.64
C GLY A 19 4.38 2.27 1.89
N TYR A 20 5.33 1.63 1.20
CA TYR A 20 6.76 1.90 1.27
C TYR A 20 7.45 1.42 0.00
N SER A 21 8.59 2.02 -0.35
CA SER A 21 9.40 1.57 -1.50
C SER A 21 9.94 0.16 -1.31
N ILE A 22 10.04 -0.59 -2.40
CA ILE A 22 10.52 -1.97 -2.45
C ILE A 22 11.54 -2.16 -3.58
N GLY A 23 12.47 -3.09 -3.36
CA GLY A 23 13.49 -3.48 -4.32
C GLY A 23 14.04 -4.86 -3.97
N ILE A 24 15.35 -5.05 -4.12
CA ILE A 24 16.03 -6.22 -3.56
C ILE A 24 16.21 -6.03 -2.04
N GLY A 25 15.83 -7.05 -1.26
CA GLY A 25 15.89 -7.01 0.20
C GLY A 25 16.41 -8.29 0.82
N TYR A 26 17.02 -8.19 2.00
CA TYR A 26 17.52 -9.30 2.81
C TYR A 26 16.96 -9.17 4.24
N PRO A 27 16.92 -10.25 5.04
CA PRO A 27 16.45 -10.17 6.42
C PRO A 27 17.12 -9.01 7.19
N PRO A 28 16.35 -8.24 7.98
CA PRO A 28 14.99 -8.52 8.44
C PRO A 28 13.85 -7.86 7.63
N ASP A 29 14.15 -7.04 6.62
CA ASP A 29 13.15 -6.23 5.91
C ASP A 29 13.49 -6.12 4.41
N TRP A 30 12.46 -6.03 3.59
CA TRP A 30 12.55 -5.86 2.14
C TRP A 30 12.26 -4.44 1.66
N GLY A 31 11.89 -3.53 2.57
CA GLY A 31 11.66 -2.12 2.25
C GLY A 31 12.98 -1.38 2.01
N GLU A 32 12.95 -0.38 1.12
CA GLU A 32 14.16 0.42 0.83
C GLU A 32 14.39 1.55 1.84
N HIS A 33 13.45 1.78 2.77
CA HIS A 33 13.51 2.82 3.80
C HIS A 33 13.64 4.27 3.27
N THR A 34 13.14 4.54 2.06
CA THR A 34 13.19 5.87 1.42
C THR A 34 11.80 6.50 1.32
N LEU A 35 10.92 5.92 0.51
CA LEU A 35 9.55 6.38 0.32
C LEU A 35 8.63 5.80 1.39
N ASN A 36 7.75 6.64 1.94
CA ASN A 36 6.60 6.21 2.72
C ASN A 36 5.32 6.77 2.11
N ILE A 37 4.31 5.92 1.89
CA ILE A 37 2.98 6.39 1.55
C ILE A 37 2.24 6.69 2.85
N TYR A 38 2.22 7.96 3.23
CA TYR A 38 1.63 8.42 4.49
C TYR A 38 0.73 9.64 4.28
N LYS A 39 -0.17 9.90 5.22
CA LYS A 39 -1.06 11.07 5.15
C LYS A 39 -0.22 12.35 5.24
N GLY A 40 -0.24 13.17 4.21
CA GLY A 40 0.55 14.40 4.11
C GLY A 40 1.98 14.24 3.61
N ASP A 41 2.43 13.04 3.22
CA ASP A 41 3.72 12.89 2.54
C ASP A 41 3.70 13.60 1.17
N MET A 42 4.77 14.33 0.88
CA MET A 42 4.91 15.20 -0.30
C MET A 42 5.96 14.70 -1.30
N THR A 43 6.55 13.52 -1.06
CA THR A 43 7.49 12.88 -1.99
C THR A 43 6.82 12.69 -3.35
N LEU A 44 7.47 13.20 -4.41
CA LEU A 44 6.99 13.05 -5.77
C LEU A 44 7.26 11.63 -6.27
N LEU A 45 6.28 11.04 -6.95
CA LEU A 45 6.42 9.74 -7.60
C LEU A 45 6.99 9.93 -9.01
N GLU A 46 8.17 9.38 -9.24
CA GLU A 46 8.83 9.36 -10.55
C GLU A 46 8.66 7.98 -11.23
N PRO A 47 8.72 7.93 -12.57
CA PRO A 47 8.71 6.65 -13.29
C PRO A 47 9.77 5.67 -12.77
N ASN A 48 9.39 4.39 -12.71
CA ASN A 48 10.15 3.25 -12.17
C ASN A 48 10.33 3.19 -10.65
N ILE A 49 9.79 4.13 -9.88
CA ILE A 49 9.62 3.90 -8.45
C ILE A 49 8.74 2.65 -8.24
N CYS A 50 9.25 1.73 -7.43
CA CYS A 50 8.57 0.51 -7.06
C CYS A 50 8.18 0.57 -5.58
N PHE A 51 6.91 0.30 -5.25
CA PHE A 51 6.44 0.35 -3.88
C PHE A 51 5.38 -0.71 -3.61
N HIS A 52 5.32 -1.16 -2.36
CA HIS A 52 4.25 -2.00 -1.86
C HIS A 52 3.18 -1.10 -1.26
N MET A 53 2.02 -0.98 -1.92
CA MET A 53 0.83 -0.37 -1.33
C MET A 53 0.13 -1.42 -0.48
N ILE A 54 -0.01 -1.17 0.81
CA ILE A 54 -0.50 -2.14 1.79
C ILE A 54 -1.44 -1.47 2.78
N ALA A 55 -2.68 -1.94 2.80
CA ALA A 55 -3.74 -1.43 3.65
C ALA A 55 -4.11 -2.46 4.73
N VAL A 56 -3.25 -2.59 5.75
CA VAL A 56 -3.57 -3.36 6.96
C VAL A 56 -4.49 -2.54 7.85
N MET A 57 -5.64 -3.11 8.21
CA MET A 57 -6.58 -2.54 9.16
C MET A 57 -6.82 -3.53 10.30
N GLN A 58 -6.55 -3.11 11.52
CA GLN A 58 -6.75 -3.91 12.73
C GLN A 58 -7.96 -3.41 13.51
N PHE A 59 -8.83 -4.33 13.90
CA PHE A 59 -10.10 -4.08 14.58
C PHE A 59 -10.20 -4.95 15.84
N GLY A 60 -9.38 -4.66 16.84
CA GLY A 60 -9.31 -5.47 18.07
C GLY A 60 -8.65 -6.83 17.79
N ASP A 61 -9.45 -7.89 17.84
CA ASP A 61 -9.01 -9.28 17.69
C ASP A 61 -8.98 -9.79 16.24
N TRP A 62 -9.51 -9.01 15.29
CA TRP A 62 -9.46 -9.33 13.87
C TRP A 62 -8.86 -8.19 13.05
N GLY A 63 -8.58 -8.48 11.78
CA GLY A 63 -8.06 -7.49 10.84
C GLY A 63 -8.34 -7.91 9.40
N VAL A 64 -8.14 -6.97 8.50
CA VAL A 64 -8.18 -7.20 7.06
C VAL A 64 -6.99 -6.50 6.43
N GLU A 65 -6.42 -7.15 5.42
CA GLU A 65 -5.33 -6.61 4.63
C GLU A 65 -5.65 -6.80 3.16
N ALA A 66 -5.38 -5.75 2.39
CA ALA A 66 -5.29 -5.82 0.94
C ALA A 66 -4.04 -5.07 0.52
N SER A 67 -3.31 -5.62 -0.45
CA SER A 67 -2.06 -5.03 -0.89
C SER A 67 -1.75 -5.30 -2.35
N GLU A 68 -0.88 -4.47 -2.91
CA GLU A 68 -0.38 -4.56 -4.28
C GLU A 68 1.07 -4.08 -4.34
N ALA A 69 1.90 -4.78 -5.10
CA ALA A 69 3.22 -4.28 -5.48
C ALA A 69 3.11 -3.54 -6.83
N ILE A 70 3.57 -2.30 -6.85
CA ILE A 70 3.27 -1.33 -7.91
C ILE A 70 4.57 -0.73 -8.44
N ARG A 71 4.67 -0.60 -9.77
CA ARG A 71 5.64 0.26 -10.45
C ARG A 71 4.96 1.50 -11.01
N VAL A 72 5.52 2.66 -10.73
CA VAL A 72 5.11 3.92 -11.37
C VAL A 72 5.58 3.91 -12.83
N THR A 73 4.69 4.26 -13.75
CA THR A 73 4.99 4.40 -15.19
C THR A 73 4.91 5.87 -15.58
N ASP A 74 5.34 6.21 -16.79
CA ASP A 74 5.26 7.59 -17.29
C ASP A 74 3.83 8.16 -17.30
N THR A 75 2.81 7.28 -17.38
CA THR A 75 1.40 7.67 -17.52
C THR A 75 0.50 7.15 -16.40
N GLY A 76 1.04 6.51 -15.36
CA GLY A 76 0.23 5.88 -14.32
C GLY A 76 0.98 4.82 -13.53
N ALA A 77 0.39 3.64 -13.40
CA ALA A 77 0.94 2.56 -12.57
C ALA A 77 0.70 1.17 -13.21
N GLU A 78 1.62 0.26 -12.94
CA GLU A 78 1.56 -1.16 -13.32
C GLU A 78 1.63 -2.03 -12.06
N LEU A 79 0.81 -3.09 -12.01
CA LEU A 79 0.86 -4.08 -10.93
C LEU A 79 1.87 -5.18 -11.27
N PHE A 80 2.69 -5.58 -10.31
CA PHE A 80 3.58 -6.73 -10.47
C PHE A 80 2.85 -8.07 -10.39
N CYS A 81 1.64 -8.09 -9.84
CA CYS A 81 0.84 -9.30 -9.70
C CYS A 81 -0.56 -9.07 -10.27
N ASN A 82 -1.04 -10.05 -11.05
CA ASN A 82 -2.43 -10.11 -11.47
C ASN A 82 -3.15 -11.18 -10.63
N PHE A 83 -3.60 -10.78 -9.45
CA PHE A 83 -4.39 -11.62 -8.55
C PHE A 83 -5.76 -10.97 -8.27
N PRO A 84 -6.84 -11.77 -8.07
CA PRO A 84 -8.14 -11.23 -7.68
C PRO A 84 -8.05 -10.45 -6.36
N LYS A 85 -8.73 -9.30 -6.30
CA LYS A 85 -8.70 -8.38 -5.14
C LYS A 85 -9.91 -8.56 -4.20
N GLU A 86 -10.67 -9.62 -4.41
CA GLU A 86 -11.89 -9.92 -3.66
C GLU A 86 -11.57 -10.68 -2.37
N LEU A 87 -12.45 -10.56 -1.38
CA LEU A 87 -12.35 -11.40 -0.19
C LEU A 87 -12.70 -12.85 -0.57
N HIS A 88 -11.71 -13.73 -0.48
CA HIS A 88 -11.92 -15.16 -0.71
C HIS A 88 -12.38 -15.84 0.58
N VAL A 89 -13.55 -16.49 0.54
CA VAL A 89 -14.11 -17.28 1.64
C VAL A 89 -14.01 -18.76 1.27
N LYS A 90 -13.45 -19.57 2.17
CA LYS A 90 -13.37 -21.03 2.01
C LYS A 90 -14.24 -21.70 3.07
N SER A 91 -15.15 -22.57 2.62
CA SER A 91 -16.00 -23.44 3.45
C SER A 91 -15.26 -24.69 3.91
#